data_AF-A0A1M6LDP4-F1
#
_entry.id   AF-A0A1M6LDP4-F1
#
_cell.length_a   1.000
_cell.length_b   1.000
_cell.length_c   1.000
_cell.angle_alpha   90.00
_cell.angle_beta   90.00
_cell.angle_gamma   90.00
#
_symmetry.space_group_name_H-M   'P 1'
#
loop_
_entity.id
_entity.type
_entity.pdbx_description
1 polymer ?
#
loop_
_entity_poly.entity_id
_entity_poly.type
_entity_poly.pdbx_seq_one_letter_code
_entity_poly.pdbx_strand_id
1 'polypeptide(L)'
;MATLFGTLAAVVLALSLWIGFRNKTEYSAQIEARQTAERKLKTSSEEYERRKSDLNDTIDSKEKVLAENAEQAKQRDELASKVDALQSQLDSLEDQKKSKASEVASQEEIMKDLPDAEVLVPQIKATTNKITQLKSDIVDEKDKIATLESQKETTNSQIAAMQSVNSNIADGKSQPNLSTTISSVYRNWGFVTLNGGDSQGVVPGSTLDVVRNGEVIAKLRVTTVEPNRAAADIIVDDSQPSISLRSGDRVVAEATQANN
;
A
#
# COMPACT_ATOMS: atom_id res chain seq x y z
N MET A 1 23.74 -59.82 59.14
CA MET A 1 24.69 -59.27 58.15
C MET A 1 24.15 -59.36 56.72
N ALA A 2 23.73 -60.54 56.24
CA ALA A 2 23.26 -60.71 54.86
C ALA A 2 22.00 -59.89 54.47
N THR A 3 21.06 -59.68 55.39
CA THR A 3 19.82 -58.92 55.15
C THR A 3 20.02 -57.40 55.07
N LEU A 4 21.06 -56.87 55.73
CA LEU A 4 21.39 -55.44 55.72
C LEU A 4 22.03 -55.02 54.38
N PHE A 5 22.90 -55.86 53.83
CA PHE A 5 23.51 -55.61 52.51
C PHE A 5 22.50 -55.77 51.37
N GLY A 6 21.57 -56.73 51.45
CA GLY A 6 20.51 -56.91 50.45
C GLY A 6 19.52 -55.73 50.39
N THR A 7 19.15 -55.18 51.55
CA THR A 7 18.26 -53.99 51.62
C THR A 7 18.96 -52.73 51.13
N LEU A 8 20.23 -52.52 51.48
CA LEU A 8 21.03 -51.41 50.96
C LEU A 8 21.18 -51.47 49.43
N ALA A 9 21.46 -52.66 48.88
CA ALA A 9 21.57 -52.86 47.43
C ALA A 9 20.24 -52.57 46.70
N ALA A 10 19.11 -52.98 47.28
CA ALA A 10 17.79 -52.70 46.72
C ALA A 10 17.48 -51.20 46.67
N VAL A 11 17.86 -50.43 47.70
CA VAL A 11 17.69 -48.96 47.73
C VAL A 11 18.56 -48.28 46.68
N VAL A 12 19.81 -48.72 46.50
CA VAL A 12 20.72 -48.17 45.48
C VAL A 12 20.19 -48.44 44.07
N LEU A 13 19.64 -49.63 43.80
CA LEU A 13 19.02 -49.95 42.51
C LEU A 13 17.74 -49.14 42.26
N ALA A 14 16.92 -48.90 43.28
CA ALA A 14 15.73 -48.07 43.14
C ALA A 14 16.10 -46.60 42.83
N LEU A 15 17.13 -46.06 43.50
CA LEU A 15 17.64 -44.72 43.24
C LEU A 15 18.24 -44.58 41.84
N SER A 16 18.98 -45.58 41.36
CA SER A 16 19.55 -45.55 40.00
C SER A 16 18.48 -45.64 38.91
N LEU A 17 17.43 -46.45 39.12
CA LEU A 17 16.27 -46.51 38.22
C LEU A 17 15.50 -45.18 38.21
N TRP A 18 15.32 -44.53 39.36
CA TRP A 18 14.65 -43.23 39.44
C TRP A 18 15.44 -42.12 38.74
N ILE A 19 16.75 -42.04 38.97
CA ILE A 19 17.64 -41.10 38.27
C ILE A 19 17.61 -41.38 36.76
N GLY A 20 17.66 -42.64 36.35
CA GLY A 20 17.57 -43.03 34.93
C GLY A 20 16.25 -42.61 34.28
N PHE A 21 15.12 -42.76 34.97
CA PHE A 21 13.81 -42.33 34.48
C PHE A 21 13.70 -40.80 34.35
N ARG A 22 14.21 -40.06 35.35
CA ARG A 22 14.25 -38.59 35.32
C ARG A 22 15.18 -38.07 34.22
N ASN A 23 16.34 -38.69 34.04
CA ASN A 23 17.28 -38.28 33.00
C ASN A 23 16.72 -38.57 31.60
N LYS A 24 16.02 -39.70 31.43
CA LYS A 24 15.33 -40.02 30.17
C LYS A 24 14.24 -39.01 29.80
N THR A 25 13.47 -38.55 30.78
CA THR A 25 12.39 -37.56 30.57
C THR A 25 12.93 -36.19 30.19
N GLU A 26 13.97 -35.71 30.87
CA GLU A 26 14.67 -34.46 30.49
C GLU A 26 15.32 -34.57 29.11
N TYR A 27 15.97 -35.70 28.80
CA TYR A 27 16.58 -35.92 27.48
C TYR A 27 15.55 -35.93 26.36
N SER A 28 14.37 -36.53 26.58
CA SER A 28 13.26 -36.45 25.61
C SER A 28 12.75 -35.02 25.42
N ALA A 29 12.60 -34.25 26.51
CA ALA A 29 12.18 -32.86 26.42
C ALA A 29 13.20 -32.01 25.65
N GLN A 30 14.50 -32.26 25.83
CA GLN A 30 15.56 -31.56 25.12
C GLN A 30 15.60 -31.91 23.62
N ILE A 31 15.30 -33.16 23.25
CA ILE A 31 15.14 -33.57 21.84
C ILE A 31 13.96 -32.83 21.20
N GLU A 32 12.81 -32.78 21.87
CA GLU A 32 11.63 -32.06 21.37
C GLU A 32 11.88 -30.55 21.23
N ALA A 33 12.55 -29.94 22.21
CA ALA A 33 12.95 -28.54 22.17
C ALA A 33 13.89 -28.26 20.99
N ARG A 34 14.89 -29.12 20.77
CA ARG A 34 15.81 -29.01 19.63
C ARG A 34 15.09 -29.17 18.29
N GLN A 35 14.23 -30.17 18.14
CA GLN A 35 13.43 -30.34 16.92
C GLN A 35 12.54 -29.13 16.64
N THR A 36 11.97 -28.54 17.68
CA THR A 36 11.15 -27.33 17.56
C THR A 36 12.00 -26.13 17.14
N ALA A 37 13.20 -25.98 17.70
CA ALA A 37 14.14 -24.92 17.30
C ALA A 37 14.61 -25.11 15.85
N GLU A 38 14.93 -26.33 15.42
CA GLU A 38 15.31 -26.64 14.04
C GLU A 38 14.16 -26.35 13.05
N ARG A 39 12.92 -26.69 13.40
CA ARG A 39 11.74 -26.34 12.59
C ARG A 39 11.56 -24.82 12.48
N LYS A 40 11.65 -24.10 13.60
CA LYS A 40 11.55 -22.63 13.62
C LYS A 40 12.65 -21.97 12.78
N LEU A 41 13.89 -22.45 12.90
CA LEU A 41 15.01 -21.94 12.13
C LEU A 41 14.80 -22.16 10.62
N LYS A 42 14.32 -23.35 10.24
CA LYS A 42 14.00 -23.66 8.85
C LYS A 42 12.91 -22.74 8.30
N THR A 43 11.79 -22.61 9.01
CA THR A 43 10.68 -21.72 8.59
C THR A 43 11.16 -20.27 8.48
N SER A 44 11.91 -19.77 9.46
CA SER A 44 12.47 -18.42 9.43
C SER A 44 13.43 -18.20 8.25
N SER A 45 14.25 -19.19 7.91
CA SER A 45 15.13 -19.12 6.74
C SER A 45 14.35 -19.09 5.43
N GLU A 46 13.29 -19.88 5.30
CA GLU A 46 12.42 -19.89 4.12
C GLU A 46 11.66 -18.56 3.97
N GLU A 47 11.18 -17.99 5.08
CA GLU A 47 10.54 -16.68 5.09
C GLU A 47 11.50 -15.54 4.72
N TYR A 48 12.75 -15.60 5.19
CA TYR A 48 13.77 -14.62 4.83
C TYR A 48 14.04 -14.59 3.33
N GLU A 49 14.20 -15.76 2.71
CA GLU A 49 14.42 -15.84 1.26
C GLU A 49 13.19 -15.38 0.46
N ARG A 50 11.97 -15.69 0.92
CA ARG A 50 10.74 -15.15 0.31
C ARG A 50 10.68 -13.63 0.38
N ARG A 51 10.88 -13.04 1.57
CA ARG A 51 10.87 -11.57 1.75
C ARG A 51 11.95 -10.89 0.91
N LYS A 52 13.11 -11.52 0.75
CA LYS A 52 14.18 -11.03 -0.11
C LYS A 52 13.78 -11.04 -1.59
N SER A 53 13.08 -12.08 -2.04
CA SER A 53 12.50 -12.14 -3.39
C SER A 53 11.45 -11.04 -3.58
N ASP A 54 10.49 -10.93 -2.66
CA ASP A 54 9.42 -9.93 -2.73
C ASP A 54 9.97 -8.49 -2.74
N LEU A 55 11.05 -8.24 -2.00
CA LEU A 55 11.75 -6.95 -2.02
C LEU A 55 12.34 -6.64 -3.39
N ASN A 56 13.01 -7.61 -4.02
CA ASN A 56 13.57 -7.42 -5.36
C ASN A 56 12.46 -7.18 -6.39
N ASP A 57 11.39 -7.97 -6.37
CA ASP A 57 10.24 -7.80 -7.27
C ASP A 57 9.58 -6.42 -7.08
N THR A 58 9.52 -5.93 -5.84
CA THR A 58 9.01 -4.58 -5.52
C THR A 58 9.93 -3.49 -6.05
N ILE A 59 11.24 -3.66 -5.95
CA ILE A 59 12.24 -2.72 -6.52
C ILE A 59 12.08 -2.66 -8.05
N ASP A 60 12.01 -3.82 -8.71
CA ASP A 60 11.84 -3.91 -10.17
C ASP A 60 10.51 -3.26 -10.61
N SER A 61 9.43 -3.51 -9.88
CA SER A 61 8.13 -2.87 -10.14
C SER A 61 8.20 -1.35 -9.97
N LYS A 62 8.85 -0.86 -8.92
CA LYS A 62 9.05 0.58 -8.68
C LYS A 62 9.86 1.22 -9.81
N GLU A 63 10.94 0.59 -10.25
CA GLU A 63 11.74 1.09 -11.38
C GLU A 63 10.91 1.17 -12.66
N LYS A 64 10.11 0.15 -12.94
CA LYS A 64 9.20 0.14 -14.10
C LYS A 64 8.16 1.26 -14.04
N VAL A 65 7.52 1.46 -12.89
CA VAL A 65 6.53 2.54 -12.70
C VAL A 65 7.18 3.92 -12.82
N LEU A 66 8.40 4.10 -12.30
CA LEU A 66 9.14 5.36 -12.47
C LEU A 66 9.48 5.63 -13.94
N ALA A 67 9.88 4.60 -14.68
CA ALA A 67 10.15 4.71 -16.11
C ALA A 67 8.87 5.05 -16.91
N GLU A 68 7.74 4.39 -16.62
CA GLU A 68 6.45 4.69 -17.23
C GLU A 68 5.98 6.12 -16.93
N ASN A 69 6.13 6.60 -15.69
CA ASN A 69 5.80 7.97 -15.32
C ASN A 69 6.67 9.01 -16.07
N ALA A 70 7.97 8.74 -16.20
CA ALA A 70 8.88 9.61 -16.95
C ALA A 70 8.49 9.69 -18.43
N GLU A 71 8.07 8.57 -19.02
CA GLU A 71 7.61 8.52 -20.41
C GLU A 71 6.26 9.24 -20.60
N GLN A 72 5.32 9.06 -19.67
CA GLN A 72 4.06 9.79 -19.67
C GLN A 72 4.26 11.31 -19.53
N ALA A 73 5.23 11.75 -18.73
CA ALA A 73 5.58 13.17 -18.61
C ALA A 73 6.09 13.74 -19.95
N LYS A 74 6.96 13.01 -20.67
CA LYS A 74 7.41 13.42 -22.01
C LYS A 74 6.26 13.50 -23.00
N GLN A 75 5.36 12.51 -23.00
CA GLN A 75 4.19 12.52 -23.88
C GLN A 75 3.29 13.72 -23.58
N ARG A 76 3.08 14.06 -22.30
CA ARG A 76 2.35 15.28 -21.91
C ARG A 76 2.98 16.54 -22.47
N ASP A 77 4.29 16.71 -22.30
CA ASP A 77 5.00 17.91 -22.77
C ASP A 77 4.93 18.03 -24.31
N GLU A 78 4.99 16.90 -25.03
CA GLU A 78 4.86 16.86 -26.48
C GLU A 78 3.42 17.20 -26.94
N LEU A 79 2.41 16.69 -26.25
CA LEU A 79 1.00 17.02 -26.48
C LEU A 79 0.71 18.49 -26.19
N ALA A 80 1.21 19.04 -25.09
CA ALA A 80 1.08 20.46 -24.76
C ALA A 80 1.67 21.34 -25.86
N SER A 81 2.87 20.99 -26.34
CA SER A 81 3.53 21.71 -27.45
C SER A 81 2.71 21.64 -28.76
N LYS A 82 2.06 20.51 -29.05
CA LYS A 82 1.16 20.37 -30.20
C LYS A 82 -0.11 21.21 -30.06
N VAL A 83 -0.69 21.29 -28.86
CA VAL A 83 -1.85 22.14 -28.58
C VAL A 83 -1.51 23.61 -28.79
N ASP A 84 -0.37 24.08 -28.27
CA ASP A 84 0.09 25.47 -28.47
C ASP A 84 0.31 25.80 -29.96
N ALA A 85 0.87 24.84 -30.71
CA ALA A 85 1.06 25.00 -32.16
C ALA A 85 -0.27 25.04 -32.92
N LEU A 86 -1.23 24.19 -32.57
CA LEU A 86 -2.57 24.18 -33.17
C LEU A 86 -3.35 25.45 -32.82
N GLN A 87 -3.25 25.94 -31.59
CA GLN A 87 -3.87 27.20 -31.18
C GLN A 87 -3.31 28.36 -32.00
N SER A 88 -1.98 28.42 -32.17
CA SER A 88 -1.34 29.45 -33.01
C SER A 88 -1.79 29.38 -34.47
N GLN A 89 -1.98 28.18 -35.02
CA GLN A 89 -2.52 28.00 -36.37
C GLN A 89 -3.98 28.46 -36.46
N LEU A 90 -4.78 28.17 -35.43
CA LEU A 90 -6.18 28.56 -35.36
C LEU A 90 -6.32 30.09 -35.35
N ASP A 91 -5.53 30.76 -34.51
CA ASP A 91 -5.49 32.22 -34.43
C ASP A 91 -5.07 32.83 -35.79
N SER A 92 -4.05 32.26 -36.45
CA SER A 92 -3.64 32.70 -37.79
C SER A 92 -4.73 32.49 -38.86
N LEU A 93 -5.45 31.37 -38.80
CA LEU A 93 -6.57 31.08 -39.71
C LEU A 93 -7.76 32.01 -39.45
N GLU A 94 -8.00 32.37 -38.20
CA GLU A 94 -9.05 33.31 -37.81
C GLU A 94 -8.72 34.74 -38.28
N ASP A 95 -7.46 35.16 -38.15
CA ASP A 95 -6.94 36.41 -38.72
C ASP A 95 -7.04 36.42 -40.25
N GLN A 96 -6.65 35.32 -40.92
CA GLN A 96 -6.79 35.20 -42.38
C GLN A 96 -8.25 35.25 -42.81
N LYS A 97 -9.15 34.61 -42.06
CA LYS A 97 -10.60 34.66 -42.34
C LYS A 97 -11.12 36.09 -42.18
N LYS A 98 -10.70 36.81 -41.15
CA LYS A 98 -11.10 38.21 -40.92
C LYS A 98 -10.55 39.14 -42.00
N SER A 99 -9.30 38.96 -42.40
CA SER A 99 -8.67 39.69 -43.51
C SER A 99 -9.41 39.42 -44.82
N LYS A 100 -9.65 38.16 -45.17
CA LYS A 100 -10.39 37.79 -46.39
C LYS A 100 -11.84 38.26 -46.37
N ALA A 101 -12.51 38.23 -45.21
CA ALA A 101 -13.87 38.77 -45.08
C ALA A 101 -13.89 40.30 -45.30
N SER A 102 -12.87 41.02 -44.82
CA SER A 102 -12.71 42.45 -45.11
C SER A 102 -12.39 42.70 -46.58
N GLU A 103 -11.60 41.84 -47.21
CA GLU A 103 -11.27 41.90 -48.65
C GLU A 103 -12.51 41.64 -49.51
N VAL A 104 -13.33 40.63 -49.15
CA VAL A 104 -14.62 40.34 -49.80
C VAL A 104 -15.60 41.49 -49.63
N ALA A 105 -15.67 42.12 -48.45
CA ALA A 105 -16.51 43.30 -48.22
C ALA A 105 -16.04 44.52 -49.05
N SER A 106 -14.73 44.68 -49.23
CA SER A 106 -14.18 45.71 -50.13
C SER A 106 -14.33 45.37 -51.62
N GLN A 107 -14.41 44.08 -51.95
CA GLN A 107 -14.67 43.58 -53.30
C GLN A 107 -16.16 43.61 -53.63
N GLU A 108 -17.09 43.53 -52.68
CA GLU A 108 -18.54 43.69 -52.93
C GLU A 108 -18.90 45.09 -53.44
N GLU A 109 -18.13 46.13 -53.09
CA GLU A 109 -18.23 47.46 -53.74
C GLU A 109 -17.69 47.47 -55.18
N ILE A 110 -16.79 46.56 -55.53
CA ILE A 110 -16.16 46.42 -56.86
C ILE A 110 -16.92 45.41 -57.75
N MET A 111 -17.65 44.45 -57.17
CA MET A 111 -18.39 43.37 -57.85
C MET A 111 -19.67 43.83 -58.56
N LYS A 112 -19.94 45.13 -58.66
CA LYS A 112 -21.00 45.64 -59.55
C LYS A 112 -20.65 45.47 -61.03
N ASP A 113 -19.36 45.29 -61.36
CA ASP A 113 -18.89 45.02 -62.70
C ASP A 113 -17.89 43.82 -62.71
N LEU A 114 -18.33 42.69 -63.29
CA LEU A 114 -17.55 41.54 -63.83
C LEU A 114 -17.48 40.21 -63.00
N PRO A 115 -17.32 39.05 -63.69
CA PRO A 115 -17.93 37.75 -63.37
C PRO A 115 -16.98 36.69 -62.76
N ASP A 116 -17.53 35.76 -61.95
CA ASP A 116 -17.64 34.30 -62.20
C ASP A 116 -17.73 33.51 -60.86
N ALA A 117 -18.94 33.06 -60.52
CA ALA A 117 -19.30 32.45 -59.23
C ALA A 117 -18.88 30.97 -59.10
N GLU A 118 -18.36 30.35 -60.17
CA GLU A 118 -18.07 28.91 -60.22
C GLU A 118 -16.83 28.47 -59.42
N VAL A 119 -15.86 29.37 -59.15
CA VAL A 119 -14.61 29.01 -58.44
C VAL A 119 -14.64 29.31 -56.94
N LEU A 120 -15.34 30.37 -56.53
CA LEU A 120 -15.35 30.85 -55.14
C LEU A 120 -16.28 30.04 -54.23
N VAL A 121 -17.43 29.60 -54.75
CA VAL A 121 -18.43 28.83 -53.97
C VAL A 121 -17.90 27.46 -53.51
N PRO A 122 -17.18 26.67 -54.35
CA PRO A 122 -16.57 25.42 -53.91
C PRO A 122 -15.50 25.60 -52.83
N GLN A 123 -14.67 26.63 -52.93
CA GLN A 123 -13.62 26.90 -51.94
C GLN A 123 -14.21 27.30 -50.58
N ILE A 124 -15.24 28.14 -50.56
CA ILE A 124 -15.94 28.52 -49.32
C ILE A 124 -16.59 27.30 -48.65
N LYS A 125 -17.20 26.40 -49.43
CA LYS A 125 -17.74 25.13 -48.91
C LYS A 125 -16.65 24.25 -48.32
N ALA A 126 -15.52 24.08 -49.01
CA ALA A 126 -14.40 23.29 -48.51
C ALA A 126 -13.83 23.85 -47.19
N THR A 127 -13.67 25.17 -47.09
CA THR A 127 -13.20 25.83 -45.87
C THR A 127 -14.21 25.71 -44.73
N THR A 128 -15.51 25.85 -45.02
CA THR A 128 -16.57 25.69 -44.02
C THR A 128 -16.58 24.27 -43.45
N ASN A 129 -16.47 23.26 -44.31
CA ASN A 129 -16.39 21.86 -43.90
C ASN A 129 -15.16 21.60 -43.01
N LYS A 130 -14.02 22.22 -43.34
CA LYS A 130 -12.79 22.10 -42.57
C LYS A 130 -12.89 22.77 -41.20
N ILE A 131 -13.58 23.90 -41.10
CA ILE A 131 -13.89 24.56 -39.83
C ILE A 131 -14.80 23.68 -38.97
N THR A 132 -15.84 23.06 -39.56
CA THR A 132 -16.71 22.14 -38.80
C THR A 132 -15.96 20.90 -38.32
N GLN A 133 -15.06 20.35 -39.15
CA GLN A 133 -14.20 19.23 -38.76
C GLN A 133 -13.31 19.62 -37.57
N LEU A 134 -12.57 20.73 -37.68
CA LEU A 134 -11.70 21.21 -36.60
C LEU A 134 -12.47 21.53 -35.31
N LYS A 135 -13.69 22.06 -35.40
CA LYS A 135 -14.56 22.25 -34.23
C LYS A 135 -14.92 20.93 -33.56
N SER A 136 -15.20 19.89 -34.35
CA SER A 136 -15.44 18.54 -33.82
C SER A 136 -14.19 18.00 -33.12
N ASP A 137 -13.04 18.09 -33.79
CA ASP A 137 -11.77 17.59 -33.26
C ASP A 137 -11.39 18.30 -31.95
N ILE A 138 -11.64 19.62 -31.82
CA ILE A 138 -11.43 20.39 -30.58
C ILE A 138 -12.31 19.88 -29.43
N VAL A 139 -13.56 19.51 -29.71
CA VAL A 139 -14.46 18.95 -28.69
C VAL A 139 -13.92 17.60 -28.23
N ASP A 140 -13.58 16.72 -29.18
CA ASP A 140 -13.03 15.40 -28.87
C ASP A 140 -11.72 15.48 -28.08
N GLU A 141 -10.84 16.43 -28.42
CA GLU A 141 -9.57 16.64 -27.72
C GLU A 141 -9.78 17.19 -26.30
N LYS A 142 -10.75 18.10 -26.11
CA LYS A 142 -11.14 18.60 -24.78
C LYS A 142 -11.68 17.48 -23.88
N ASP A 143 -12.49 16.59 -24.43
CA ASP A 143 -13.03 15.45 -23.67
C ASP A 143 -11.93 14.47 -23.26
N LYS A 144 -10.93 14.25 -24.11
CA LYS A 144 -9.73 13.48 -23.75
C LYS A 144 -8.93 14.16 -22.63
N ILE A 145 -8.74 15.47 -22.71
CA ILE A 145 -8.03 16.24 -21.66
C ILE A 145 -8.74 16.07 -20.32
N ALA A 146 -10.07 16.25 -20.27
CA ALA A 146 -10.85 16.07 -19.05
C ALA A 146 -10.70 14.66 -18.46
N THR A 147 -10.69 13.64 -19.34
CA THR A 147 -10.47 12.24 -18.93
C THR A 147 -9.08 12.04 -18.34
N LEU A 148 -8.04 12.58 -18.98
CA LEU A 148 -6.65 12.48 -18.52
C LEU A 148 -6.42 13.24 -17.20
N GLU A 149 -7.09 14.37 -16.99
CA GLU A 149 -7.07 15.10 -15.72
C GLU A 149 -7.70 14.27 -14.59
N SER A 150 -8.85 13.65 -14.84
CA SER A 150 -9.49 12.75 -13.86
C SER A 150 -8.61 11.55 -13.52
N GLN A 151 -7.91 10.98 -14.51
CA GLN A 151 -6.96 9.89 -14.28
C GLN A 151 -5.76 10.35 -13.43
N LYS A 152 -5.18 11.53 -13.75
CA LYS A 152 -4.09 12.12 -12.98
C LYS A 152 -4.46 12.29 -11.50
N GLU A 153 -5.66 12.80 -11.23
CA GLU A 153 -6.11 13.02 -9.84
C GLU A 153 -6.29 11.70 -9.08
N THR A 154 -6.79 10.67 -9.77
CA THR A 154 -6.91 9.32 -9.22
C THR A 154 -5.55 8.73 -8.89
N THR A 155 -4.59 8.83 -9.82
CA THR A 155 -3.22 8.34 -9.63
C THR A 155 -2.50 9.10 -8.53
N ASN A 156 -2.63 10.43 -8.45
CA ASN A 156 -2.07 11.23 -7.38
C ASN A 156 -2.61 10.82 -6.00
N SER A 157 -3.92 10.55 -5.91
CA SER A 157 -4.55 10.06 -4.69
C SER A 157 -4.01 8.69 -4.26
N GLN A 158 -3.77 7.79 -5.23
CA GLN A 158 -3.15 6.49 -4.98
C GLN A 158 -1.68 6.62 -4.51
N ILE A 159 -0.91 7.50 -5.13
CA ILE A 159 0.47 7.80 -4.72
C ILE A 159 0.51 8.32 -3.28
N ALA A 160 -0.36 9.28 -2.94
CA ALA A 160 -0.44 9.83 -1.58
C ALA A 160 -0.80 8.73 -0.55
N ALA A 161 -1.73 7.83 -0.89
CA ALA A 161 -2.06 6.69 -0.04
C ALA A 161 -0.86 5.73 0.15
N MET A 162 -0.15 5.39 -0.93
CA MET A 162 1.05 4.54 -0.86
C MET A 162 2.19 5.19 -0.07
N GLN A 163 2.40 6.50 -0.23
CA GLN A 163 3.38 7.26 0.55
C GLN A 163 3.03 7.26 2.05
N SER A 164 1.75 7.42 2.39
CA SER A 164 1.27 7.33 3.78
C SER A 164 1.53 5.94 4.37
N VAL A 165 1.22 4.87 3.64
CA VAL A 165 1.51 3.49 4.06
C VAL A 165 3.01 3.29 4.29
N ASN A 166 3.85 3.71 3.35
CA ASN A 166 5.31 3.60 3.48
C ASN A 166 5.86 4.41 4.66
N SER A 167 5.34 5.62 4.90
CA SER A 167 5.73 6.45 6.04
C SER A 167 5.35 5.78 7.36
N ASN A 168 4.16 5.19 7.45
CA ASN A 168 3.74 4.46 8.65
C ASN A 168 4.66 3.26 8.91
N ILE A 169 5.00 2.48 7.87
CA ILE A 169 5.95 1.37 8.00
C ILE A 169 7.34 1.87 8.44
N ALA A 170 7.84 2.96 7.84
CA ALA A 170 9.14 3.54 8.19
C ALA A 170 9.19 4.06 9.64
N ASP A 171 8.09 4.63 10.13
CA ASP A 171 7.94 5.09 11.51
C ASP A 171 7.69 3.95 12.51
N GLY A 172 7.60 2.69 12.06
CA GLY A 172 7.25 1.56 12.90
C GLY A 172 5.81 1.61 13.43
N LYS A 173 4.90 2.28 12.71
CA LYS A 173 3.48 2.41 13.05
C LYS A 173 2.65 1.42 12.23
N SER A 174 1.72 0.73 12.89
CA SER A 174 0.73 -0.08 12.19
C SER A 174 -0.22 0.78 11.37
N GLN A 175 -0.81 0.21 10.31
CA GLN A 175 -1.67 0.97 9.41
C GLN A 175 -2.90 1.54 10.14
N PRO A 176 -3.32 2.79 9.91
CA PRO A 176 -4.43 3.42 10.65
C PRO A 176 -5.77 2.69 10.54
N ASN A 177 -6.00 1.96 9.45
CA ASN A 177 -7.18 1.14 9.21
C ASN A 177 -7.07 -0.30 9.76
N LEU A 178 -5.96 -0.65 10.42
CA LEU A 178 -5.77 -1.94 11.07
C LEU A 178 -6.92 -2.21 12.05
N SER A 179 -7.56 -3.35 11.88
CA SER A 179 -8.53 -3.87 12.83
C SER A 179 -8.39 -5.39 12.92
N THR A 180 -7.94 -5.86 14.07
CA THR A 180 -7.82 -7.30 14.37
C THR A 180 -8.42 -7.62 15.73
N THR A 181 -8.29 -8.86 16.19
CA THR A 181 -8.75 -9.30 17.51
C THR A 181 -7.68 -10.12 18.22
N ILE A 182 -7.73 -10.13 19.55
CA ILE A 182 -6.91 -11.02 20.36
C ILE A 182 -7.36 -12.46 20.14
N SER A 183 -6.45 -13.32 19.72
CA SER A 183 -6.64 -14.76 19.58
C SER A 183 -6.53 -15.46 20.93
N SER A 184 -5.42 -15.25 21.64
CA SER A 184 -5.15 -15.86 22.95
C SER A 184 -4.34 -14.93 23.84
N VAL A 185 -4.55 -15.04 25.15
CA VAL A 185 -3.89 -14.21 26.16
C VAL A 185 -3.05 -15.10 27.07
N TYR A 186 -1.74 -14.84 27.13
CA TYR A 186 -0.80 -15.56 28.00
C TYR A 186 -0.38 -14.64 29.16
N ARG A 187 -1.31 -14.43 30.12
CA ARG A 187 -1.12 -13.46 31.22
C ARG A 187 0.15 -13.70 32.04
N ASN A 188 0.45 -14.96 32.36
CA ASN A 188 1.62 -15.32 33.16
C ASN A 188 2.94 -14.95 32.49
N TRP A 189 2.93 -14.76 31.16
CA TRP A 189 4.08 -14.39 30.36
C TRP A 189 4.01 -12.96 29.82
N GLY A 190 2.91 -12.25 30.06
CA GLY A 190 2.77 -10.85 29.67
C GLY A 190 2.62 -10.61 28.17
N PHE A 191 2.16 -11.58 27.37
CA PHE A 191 1.93 -11.38 25.93
C PHE A 191 0.60 -11.94 25.44
N VAL A 192 0.19 -11.48 24.26
CA VAL A 192 -1.01 -11.93 23.54
C VAL A 192 -0.66 -12.33 22.11
N THR A 193 -1.49 -13.18 21.53
CA THR A 193 -1.45 -13.49 20.09
C THR A 193 -2.66 -12.88 19.42
N LEU A 194 -2.48 -12.37 18.20
CA LEU A 194 -3.52 -11.69 17.41
C LEU A 194 -3.98 -12.57 16.25
N ASN A 195 -5.25 -12.43 15.85
CA ASN A 195 -5.85 -13.08 14.68
C ASN A 195 -5.50 -12.37 13.36
N GLY A 196 -4.58 -11.40 13.39
CA GLY A 196 -4.10 -10.68 12.21
C GLY A 196 -2.62 -10.36 12.37
N GLY A 197 -1.95 -10.15 11.24
CA GLY A 197 -0.54 -9.85 11.12
C GLY A 197 -0.28 -8.89 9.97
N ASP A 198 0.77 -9.16 9.20
CA ASP A 198 1.27 -8.25 8.16
C ASP A 198 0.19 -7.90 7.12
N SER A 199 -0.59 -8.90 6.68
CA SER A 199 -1.65 -8.69 5.68
C SER A 199 -2.83 -7.84 6.18
N GLN A 200 -2.95 -7.66 7.50
CA GLN A 200 -3.95 -6.78 8.11
C GLN A 200 -3.36 -5.41 8.49
N GLY A 201 -2.08 -5.16 8.20
CA GLY A 201 -1.40 -3.89 8.47
C GLY A 201 -0.71 -3.82 9.83
N VAL A 202 -0.45 -4.96 10.48
CA VAL A 202 0.33 -5.02 11.73
C VAL A 202 1.82 -4.90 11.42
N VAL A 203 2.50 -3.92 12.04
CA VAL A 203 3.93 -3.67 11.83
C VAL A 203 4.74 -4.10 13.07
N PRO A 204 5.87 -4.82 12.91
CA PRO A 204 6.77 -5.15 14.03
C PRO A 204 7.24 -3.91 14.78
N GLY A 205 7.29 -3.96 16.11
CA GLY A 205 7.70 -2.83 16.96
C GLY A 205 6.63 -1.76 17.19
N SER A 206 5.51 -1.81 16.46
CA SER A 206 4.43 -0.85 16.64
C SER A 206 3.68 -1.04 17.97
N THR A 207 3.10 0.04 18.47
CA THR A 207 2.15 0.00 19.58
C THR A 207 0.73 -0.11 19.02
N LEU A 208 -0.09 -0.94 19.67
CA LEU A 208 -1.50 -1.16 19.33
C LEU A 208 -2.38 -0.90 20.55
N ASP A 209 -3.58 -0.37 20.29
CA ASP A 209 -4.59 -0.14 21.31
C ASP A 209 -5.60 -1.30 21.33
N VAL A 210 -5.88 -1.82 22.52
CA VAL A 210 -6.95 -2.80 22.74
C VAL A 210 -8.21 -2.07 23.13
N VAL A 211 -9.26 -2.23 22.34
CA VAL A 211 -10.52 -1.51 22.48
C VAL A 211 -11.64 -2.47 22.86
N ARG A 212 -12.38 -2.11 23.93
CA ARG A 212 -13.61 -2.78 24.33
C ARG A 212 -14.67 -1.73 24.64
N ASN A 213 -15.87 -1.88 24.08
CA ASN A 213 -16.96 -0.90 24.21
C ASN A 213 -16.60 0.54 23.78
N GLY A 214 -15.62 0.70 22.87
CA GLY A 214 -15.17 2.00 22.39
C GLY A 214 -14.10 2.67 23.24
N GLU A 215 -13.70 2.08 24.37
CA GLU A 215 -12.63 2.58 25.22
C GLU A 215 -11.36 1.75 25.07
N VAL A 216 -10.20 2.41 25.11
CA VAL A 216 -8.89 1.76 25.13
C VAL A 216 -8.66 1.21 26.54
N ILE A 217 -8.54 -0.11 26.66
CA ILE A 217 -8.39 -0.82 27.94
C ILE A 217 -6.97 -1.33 28.21
N ALA A 218 -6.11 -1.37 27.18
CA ALA A 218 -4.71 -1.74 27.30
C ALA A 218 -3.94 -1.32 26.04
N LYS A 219 -2.61 -1.26 26.17
CA LYS A 219 -1.69 -1.11 25.04
C LYS A 219 -0.86 -2.37 24.84
N LEU A 220 -0.56 -2.69 23.59
CA LEU A 220 0.27 -3.82 23.21
C LEU A 220 1.46 -3.34 22.40
N ARG A 221 2.64 -3.95 22.60
CA ARG A 221 3.80 -3.72 21.74
C ARG A 221 4.05 -4.94 20.88
N VAL A 222 3.99 -4.79 19.56
CA VAL A 222 4.17 -5.90 18.62
C VAL A 222 5.62 -6.37 18.62
N THR A 223 5.84 -7.66 18.86
CA THR A 223 7.18 -8.26 18.91
C THR A 223 7.50 -9.09 17.67
N THR A 224 6.51 -9.79 17.12
CA THR A 224 6.70 -10.66 15.95
C THR A 224 5.45 -10.63 15.09
N VAL A 225 5.65 -10.62 13.77
CA VAL A 225 4.57 -10.55 12.79
C VAL A 225 4.77 -11.63 11.73
N GLU A 226 3.74 -12.43 11.55
CA GLU A 226 3.54 -13.39 10.46
C GLU A 226 2.46 -12.83 9.50
N PRO A 227 2.23 -13.42 8.32
CA PRO A 227 1.24 -12.90 7.36
C PRO A 227 -0.17 -12.72 7.93
N ASN A 228 -0.64 -13.65 8.77
CA ASN A 228 -2.01 -13.66 9.31
C ASN A 228 -2.06 -13.72 10.85
N ARG A 229 -0.92 -13.61 11.53
CA ARG A 229 -0.82 -13.67 12.99
C ARG A 229 0.26 -12.72 13.48
N ALA A 230 0.13 -12.27 14.70
CA ALA A 230 1.17 -11.50 15.37
C ALA A 230 1.22 -11.84 16.85
N ALA A 231 2.39 -11.64 17.45
CA ALA A 231 2.59 -11.68 18.89
C ALA A 231 2.89 -10.25 19.37
N ALA A 232 2.30 -9.89 20.51
CA ALA A 232 2.50 -8.59 21.12
C ALA A 232 2.59 -8.69 22.64
N ASP A 233 3.52 -7.95 23.22
CA ASP A 233 3.69 -7.83 24.68
C ASP A 233 2.62 -6.88 25.24
N ILE A 234 2.12 -7.19 26.43
CA ILE A 234 1.18 -6.33 27.17
C ILE A 234 1.98 -5.23 27.84
N ILE A 235 1.69 -3.98 27.50
CA ILE A 235 2.27 -2.83 28.18
C ILE A 235 1.50 -2.62 29.48
N VAL A 236 2.17 -2.84 30.62
CA VAL A 236 1.59 -2.61 31.94
C VAL A 236 1.74 -1.13 32.27
N ASP A 237 0.63 -0.40 32.27
CA ASP A 237 0.57 0.98 32.72
C ASP A 237 0.06 1.01 34.18
N ASP A 238 0.85 1.59 35.08
CA ASP A 238 0.55 1.71 36.51
C ASP A 238 -0.64 2.66 36.78
N SER A 239 -1.04 3.43 35.76
CA SER A 239 -2.11 4.45 35.85
C SER A 239 -3.50 3.96 35.43
N GLN A 240 -3.64 2.77 34.85
CA GLN A 240 -4.93 2.22 34.42
C GLN A 240 -5.44 1.11 35.34
N PRO A 241 -6.76 1.04 35.61
CA PRO A 241 -7.34 -0.05 36.39
C PRO A 241 -6.99 -1.39 35.76
N SER A 242 -6.71 -2.40 36.58
CA SER A 242 -6.31 -3.75 36.17
C SER A 242 -7.43 -4.47 35.41
N ILE A 243 -7.68 -4.09 34.17
CA ILE A 243 -8.70 -4.67 33.30
C ILE A 243 -8.10 -5.90 32.62
N SER A 244 -8.80 -7.03 32.76
CA SER A 244 -8.34 -8.29 32.18
C SER A 244 -8.58 -8.31 30.65
N LEU A 245 -7.52 -8.37 29.85
CA LEU A 245 -7.59 -8.66 28.41
C LEU A 245 -8.20 -10.04 28.14
N ARG A 246 -8.97 -10.21 27.07
CA ARG A 246 -9.65 -11.48 26.73
C ARG A 246 -9.50 -11.79 25.25
N SER A 247 -9.62 -13.07 24.90
CA SER A 247 -9.79 -13.46 23.50
C SER A 247 -11.05 -12.79 22.93
N GLY A 248 -10.96 -12.31 21.69
CA GLY A 248 -12.01 -11.57 21.01
C GLY A 248 -12.00 -10.06 21.23
N ASP A 249 -11.18 -9.52 22.15
CA ASP A 249 -11.01 -8.07 22.26
C ASP A 249 -10.49 -7.49 20.94
N ARG A 250 -11.02 -6.34 20.54
CA ARG A 250 -10.61 -5.67 19.31
C ARG A 250 -9.28 -4.97 19.51
N VAL A 251 -8.41 -5.05 18.51
CA VAL A 251 -7.11 -4.40 18.50
C VAL A 251 -7.01 -3.53 17.26
N VAL A 252 -6.60 -2.29 17.44
CA VAL A 252 -6.46 -1.28 16.38
C VAL A 252 -5.09 -0.61 16.48
N ALA A 253 -4.69 0.12 15.44
CA ALA A 253 -3.48 0.95 15.50
C ALA A 253 -3.61 1.98 16.63
N GLU A 254 -2.49 2.27 17.30
CA GLU A 254 -2.45 3.33 18.32
C GLU A 254 -2.98 4.64 17.74
N ALA A 255 -3.93 5.27 18.42
CA ALA A 255 -4.39 6.57 18.02
C ALA A 255 -3.22 7.56 18.12
N THR A 256 -2.76 8.11 16.99
CA THR A 256 -1.82 9.22 16.99
C THR A 256 -2.44 10.34 17.83
N GLN A 257 -1.90 10.58 19.03
CA GLN A 257 -2.28 11.77 19.78
C GLN A 257 -1.86 12.96 18.93
N ALA A 258 -2.86 13.70 18.42
CA ALA A 258 -2.62 14.97 17.77
C ALA A 258 -2.01 15.88 18.83
N ASN A 259 -0.69 16.04 18.79
CA ASN A 259 -0.01 17.09 19.53
C ASN A 259 -0.50 18.42 18.95
N ASN A 260 -1.39 19.09 19.68
CA ASN A 260 -1.75 20.50 19.45
C ASN A 260 -0.53 21.40 19.67
#